data_AF-A0A5D3C7H8-F1
#
_entry.id   AF-A0A5D3C7H8-F1
#
_cell.length_a   1.000
_cell.length_b   1.000
_cell.length_c   1.000
_cell.angle_alpha   90.00
_cell.angle_beta   90.00
_cell.angle_gamma   90.00
#
_symmetry.space_group_name_H-M   'P 1'
#
loop_
_entity.id
_entity.type
_entity.pdbx_description
1 polymer ?
#
loop_
_entity_poly.entity_id
_entity_poly.type
_entity_poly.pdbx_seq_one_letter_code
_entity_poly.pdbx_strand_id
1 'polypeptide(L)'
;MEGLQISTVASRHLNSNSQSNCASRGLCHGSNCARKSLSISSSWLGSSNLKSLSSRNLFTREIWGWLHAKTANTRRDMRGVVRAEMFGQLTSGLEAAWNKLKGEEVLTKENIVEPMRDIRRALLEADVSLPVVRRFVQAVSDQAVGVGVIRGVRPDQQLVKIVHDELVKLMGGEVSELVFSKSGPTVILLAGLQGVGKTTVCAKLANYLKKQGKSCMLVAGDVYRPAAIDQLVILGEQVRVPVYTAGTEVKPSDIAKQGLQEARKNKVDVVIVDTAGRLQIDKAMMDELKEVKRVINPTEVLLVVDAMTGQEAAALVTTFNIEIGITGAILTKLDGDSRGGAALSVKEVSGKPIKLVGRGERMDDLEPFYPDRMAGRILGMGDVLSFVEKAQEVMRQEDAEELQKKILSAKFDFNDFLKQTRAVARMGSMTRVIGMIPGMGKVTPSQVREAEKSLKIMESMIEAMTPEEREKPELLAESPARRKRVAQDSGKTEQQVSQLVAQLFQMRVRMKNLMGVMEGGSIPALNNLEEALKAEQKAPPGTARRKRRSESRKQFANSGTRPSPRGFGSGN
;
A
#
# COMPACT_ATOMS: atom_id res chain seq x y z
N MET A 1 -29.80 -48.98 33.09
CA MET A 1 -30.76 -47.91 33.40
C MET A 1 -30.37 -46.74 32.52
N GLU A 2 -31.04 -46.29 31.48
CA GLU A 2 -32.22 -46.57 30.66
C GLU A 2 -31.93 -45.69 29.40
N GLY A 3 -32.15 -46.03 28.15
CA GLY A 3 -33.08 -47.01 27.58
C GLY A 3 -34.06 -46.32 26.64
N LEU A 4 -33.69 -46.22 25.35
CA LEU A 4 -34.52 -46.37 24.14
C LEU A 4 -35.71 -45.43 23.82
N GLN A 5 -35.73 -44.95 22.56
CA GLN A 5 -36.72 -45.21 21.47
C GLN A 5 -36.50 -44.15 20.36
N ILE A 6 -35.99 -44.40 19.15
CA ILE A 6 -36.41 -45.20 17.97
C ILE A 6 -37.87 -45.00 17.55
N SER A 7 -38.07 -44.37 16.38
CA SER A 7 -39.18 -44.70 15.46
C SER A 7 -38.75 -44.54 13.99
N THR A 8 -38.45 -45.69 13.38
CA THR A 8 -38.50 -46.01 11.95
C THR A 8 -39.94 -45.99 11.42
N VAL A 9 -40.14 -45.51 10.20
CA VAL A 9 -41.24 -45.99 9.32
C VAL A 9 -40.69 -46.21 7.92
N ALA A 10 -40.94 -47.41 7.39
CA ALA A 10 -40.53 -47.89 6.09
C ALA A 10 -41.77 -48.23 5.23
N SER A 11 -41.58 -48.08 3.92
CA SER A 11 -42.10 -48.95 2.84
C SER A 11 -43.58 -48.92 2.43
N ARG A 12 -43.79 -48.76 1.11
CA ARG A 12 -44.41 -49.74 0.16
C ARG A 12 -44.43 -49.11 -1.25
N HIS A 13 -43.67 -49.67 -2.20
CA HIS A 13 -44.09 -50.65 -3.22
C HIS A 13 -45.19 -50.18 -4.17
N LEU A 14 -44.87 -50.10 -5.46
CA LEU A 14 -45.67 -50.66 -6.55
C LEU A 14 -44.78 -50.90 -7.78
N ASN A 15 -45.01 -52.06 -8.39
CA ASN A 15 -44.27 -52.73 -9.45
C ASN A 15 -45.30 -53.03 -10.55
N SER A 16 -44.98 -52.75 -11.82
CA SER A 16 -45.61 -53.35 -13.03
C SER A 16 -44.84 -52.86 -14.26
N ASN A 17 -43.98 -53.67 -14.89
CA ASN A 17 -44.28 -54.66 -15.95
C ASN A 17 -45.09 -54.13 -17.15
N SER A 18 -44.42 -53.98 -18.29
CA SER A 18 -44.81 -54.47 -19.64
C SER A 18 -43.69 -54.10 -20.63
N GLN A 19 -42.96 -55.07 -21.20
CA GLN A 19 -43.20 -55.66 -22.54
C GLN A 19 -43.07 -54.65 -23.69
N SER A 20 -42.51 -54.90 -24.87
CA SER A 20 -41.72 -55.96 -25.53
C SER A 20 -41.79 -55.63 -27.03
N ASN A 21 -40.78 -56.04 -27.81
CA ASN A 21 -40.80 -56.19 -29.29
C ASN A 21 -40.78 -54.87 -30.11
N CYS A 22 -40.18 -54.74 -31.30
CA CYS A 22 -39.78 -55.65 -32.39
C CYS A 22 -38.41 -55.17 -32.96
N ALA A 23 -37.46 -56.00 -33.43
CA ALA A 23 -37.43 -56.68 -34.73
C ALA A 23 -37.83 -55.73 -35.90
N SER A 24 -37.13 -55.56 -37.02
CA SER A 24 -36.25 -56.45 -37.79
C SER A 24 -35.79 -55.73 -39.07
N ARG A 25 -34.62 -56.14 -39.59
CA ARG A 25 -34.28 -56.41 -41.01
C ARG A 25 -34.53 -55.36 -42.10
N GLY A 26 -33.48 -55.12 -42.88
CA GLY A 26 -33.56 -54.62 -44.27
C GLY A 26 -32.20 -54.69 -44.98
N LEU A 27 -31.95 -55.80 -45.68
CA LEU A 27 -30.86 -56.02 -46.62
C LEU A 27 -31.12 -55.34 -47.98
N CYS A 28 -30.07 -55.37 -48.83
CA CYS A 28 -30.01 -55.17 -50.30
C CYS A 28 -29.58 -53.76 -50.75
N HIS A 29 -28.37 -53.54 -51.28
CA HIS A 29 -27.68 -53.99 -52.52
C HIS A 29 -27.66 -52.86 -53.57
N GLY A 30 -26.46 -52.58 -54.12
CA GLY A 30 -26.31 -52.19 -55.53
C GLY A 30 -25.86 -50.76 -55.88
N SER A 31 -24.54 -50.57 -55.96
CA SER A 31 -23.79 -49.94 -57.08
C SER A 31 -24.23 -48.58 -57.68
N ASN A 32 -23.36 -47.56 -57.65
CA ASN A 32 -22.41 -47.26 -58.76
C ASN A 32 -21.57 -45.97 -58.55
N CYS A 33 -20.46 -45.92 -59.30
CA CYS A 33 -19.51 -44.82 -59.58
C CYS A 33 -18.48 -44.47 -58.48
N ALA A 34 -17.26 -45.03 -58.48
CA ALA A 34 -16.10 -44.76 -59.37
C ALA A 34 -15.61 -43.30 -59.28
N ARG A 35 -14.33 -42.96 -59.12
CA ARG A 35 -13.04 -43.69 -58.98
C ARG A 35 -12.02 -42.61 -58.55
N LYS A 36 -11.05 -43.00 -57.70
CA LYS A 36 -9.58 -42.80 -57.80
C LYS A 36 -9.01 -41.43 -58.25
N SER A 37 -7.86 -40.94 -57.81
CA SER A 37 -6.83 -41.33 -56.83
C SER A 37 -5.63 -40.39 -57.02
N LEU A 38 -4.93 -40.09 -55.92
CA LEU A 38 -3.46 -40.12 -55.76
C LEU A 38 -2.52 -39.39 -56.74
N SER A 39 -1.79 -38.42 -56.16
CA SER A 39 -0.32 -38.27 -56.13
C SER A 39 0.56 -39.01 -57.15
N ILE A 40 1.57 -38.32 -57.72
CA ILE A 40 3.03 -38.57 -57.55
C ILE A 40 3.87 -37.85 -58.64
N SER A 41 4.93 -37.18 -58.16
CA SER A 41 6.29 -36.90 -58.70
C SER A 41 6.57 -36.30 -60.10
N SER A 42 7.35 -35.21 -60.02
CA SER A 42 8.71 -34.99 -60.57
C SER A 42 8.97 -34.54 -62.02
N SER A 43 9.94 -33.62 -62.04
CA SER A 43 11.02 -33.35 -63.01
C SER A 43 10.78 -32.45 -64.23
N TRP A 44 11.38 -31.26 -64.12
CA TRP A 44 12.38 -30.65 -65.01
C TRP A 44 12.01 -30.21 -66.44
N LEU A 45 12.24 -28.91 -66.68
CA LEU A 45 12.79 -28.20 -67.86
C LEU A 45 12.40 -26.72 -67.65
N GLY A 46 13.24 -25.69 -67.57
CA GLY A 46 14.58 -25.46 -68.09
C GLY A 46 14.54 -24.33 -69.11
N SER A 47 14.90 -23.10 -68.72
CA SER A 47 15.55 -22.05 -69.55
C SER A 47 15.72 -20.78 -68.70
N SER A 48 16.88 -20.55 -68.10
CA SER A 48 18.08 -19.89 -68.64
C SER A 48 18.00 -18.35 -68.61
N ASN A 49 18.79 -17.75 -67.71
CA ASN A 49 19.77 -16.75 -68.11
C ASN A 49 20.88 -16.60 -67.06
N LEU A 50 22.10 -16.66 -67.57
CA LEU A 50 23.37 -16.73 -66.87
C LEU A 50 23.83 -15.37 -66.31
N LYS A 51 24.64 -15.42 -65.25
CA LYS A 51 26.05 -14.95 -65.13
C LYS A 51 26.29 -14.49 -63.68
N SER A 52 26.84 -15.35 -62.82
CA SER A 52 28.27 -15.70 -62.64
C SER A 52 28.92 -14.89 -61.51
N LEU A 53 29.34 -15.62 -60.46
CA LEU A 53 30.64 -15.60 -59.75
C LEU A 53 31.11 -14.24 -59.18
N SER A 54 31.57 -14.09 -57.93
CA SER A 54 32.56 -14.91 -57.21
C SER A 54 32.79 -14.43 -55.76
N SER A 55 33.17 -15.38 -54.91
CA SER A 55 34.14 -15.33 -53.77
C SER A 55 33.96 -14.38 -52.58
N ARG A 56 33.45 -14.98 -51.48
CA ARG A 56 34.09 -15.22 -50.16
C ARG A 56 34.92 -14.13 -49.44
N ASN A 57 34.41 -13.85 -48.23
CA ASN A 57 35.06 -13.81 -46.90
C ASN A 57 35.62 -12.48 -46.32
N LEU A 58 34.88 -12.01 -45.29
CA LEU A 58 35.30 -11.77 -43.89
C LEU A 58 36.76 -11.32 -43.65
N PHE A 59 36.96 -10.01 -43.49
CA PHE A 59 37.54 -9.34 -42.30
C PHE A 59 37.69 -7.85 -42.68
N THR A 60 37.48 -6.94 -41.73
CA THR A 60 37.62 -5.47 -41.85
C THR A 60 36.41 -4.70 -42.42
N ARG A 61 35.59 -4.15 -41.52
CA ARG A 61 35.17 -2.72 -41.55
C ARG A 61 34.52 -2.27 -40.24
N GLU A 62 35.12 -2.71 -39.13
CA GLU A 62 34.80 -2.28 -37.76
C GLU A 62 35.63 -1.03 -37.35
N ILE A 63 35.72 0.00 -38.22
CA ILE A 63 36.47 1.24 -37.90
C ILE A 63 35.70 2.53 -38.27
N TRP A 64 34.53 2.45 -38.92
CA TRP A 64 33.83 3.66 -39.41
C TRP A 64 32.41 3.88 -38.85
N GLY A 65 32.10 3.27 -37.69
CA GLY A 65 30.84 3.49 -36.96
C GLY A 65 30.98 4.20 -35.61
N TRP A 66 32.21 4.51 -35.18
CA TRP A 66 32.49 4.89 -33.78
C TRP A 66 32.69 6.40 -33.54
N LEU A 67 32.51 7.26 -34.56
CA LEU A 67 32.81 8.70 -34.44
C LEU A 67 31.64 9.68 -34.63
N HIS A 68 30.42 9.23 -34.95
CA HIS A 68 29.26 10.14 -35.03
C HIS A 68 27.95 9.53 -34.50
N ALA A 69 27.78 9.52 -33.17
CA ALA A 69 26.47 9.46 -32.53
C ALA A 69 26.54 9.92 -31.06
N LYS A 70 26.91 11.18 -30.82
CA LYS A 70 26.81 11.84 -29.51
C LYS A 70 25.62 12.81 -29.51
N THR A 71 24.41 12.27 -29.33
CA THR A 71 23.27 12.97 -28.70
C THR A 71 22.14 11.95 -28.53
N ALA A 72 22.03 11.34 -27.35
CA ALA A 72 20.90 10.49 -26.99
C ALA A 72 20.23 11.04 -25.73
N ASN A 73 18.97 11.39 -25.95
CA ASN A 73 17.96 11.85 -25.00
C ASN A 73 18.02 11.16 -23.63
N THR A 74 17.94 11.98 -22.59
CA THR A 74 17.36 11.66 -21.29
C THR A 74 15.98 11.01 -21.46
N ARG A 75 15.93 9.68 -21.46
CA ARG A 75 14.67 8.94 -21.24
C ARG A 75 14.33 9.04 -19.77
N ARG A 76 13.27 9.80 -19.48
CA ARG A 76 12.56 9.79 -18.21
C ARG A 76 12.22 8.35 -17.85
N ASP A 77 12.65 7.96 -16.66
CA ASP A 77 12.27 6.73 -15.99
C ASP A 77 10.77 6.83 -15.65
N MET A 78 9.92 6.43 -16.60
CA MET A 78 8.50 6.22 -16.32
C MET A 78 8.40 4.97 -15.44
N ARG A 79 8.44 5.18 -14.13
CA ARG A 79 7.83 4.23 -13.18
C ARG A 79 6.39 4.06 -13.62
N GLY A 80 6.10 2.91 -14.21
CA GLY A 80 4.75 2.49 -14.54
C GLY A 80 3.92 2.51 -13.27
N VAL A 81 3.07 3.51 -13.14
CA VAL A 81 1.91 3.46 -12.26
C VAL A 81 1.04 2.36 -12.88
N VAL A 82 1.10 1.15 -12.32
CA VAL A 82 0.15 0.09 -12.64
C VAL A 82 -1.23 0.67 -12.32
N ARG A 83 -2.01 0.93 -13.37
CA ARG A 83 -3.36 1.51 -13.28
C ARG A 83 -4.25 0.60 -12.41
N ALA A 84 -5.19 1.23 -11.73
CA ALA A 84 -6.22 0.64 -10.86
C ALA A 84 -7.21 -0.33 -11.55
N GLU A 85 -6.86 -0.92 -12.69
CA GLU A 85 -7.78 -1.73 -13.51
C GLU A 85 -8.07 -3.13 -12.90
N MET A 86 -7.30 -3.58 -11.90
CA MET A 86 -7.37 -4.95 -11.37
C MET A 86 -8.50 -5.18 -10.35
N PHE A 87 -9.01 -4.12 -9.70
CA PHE A 87 -10.06 -4.20 -8.68
C PHE A 87 -11.30 -3.35 -9.03
N GLY A 88 -11.42 -2.91 -10.28
CA GLY A 88 -12.37 -1.85 -10.67
C GLY A 88 -13.81 -2.08 -10.23
N GLN A 89 -14.31 -3.32 -10.26
CA GLN A 89 -15.66 -3.64 -9.80
C GLN A 89 -15.81 -3.44 -8.28
N LEU A 90 -14.89 -3.98 -7.49
CA LEU A 90 -14.89 -3.80 -6.03
C LEU A 90 -14.70 -2.32 -5.66
N THR A 91 -13.77 -1.63 -6.31
CA THR A 91 -13.54 -0.19 -6.10
C THR A 91 -14.79 0.62 -6.41
N SER A 92 -15.46 0.36 -7.55
CA SER A 92 -16.69 1.07 -7.93
C SER A 92 -17.86 0.82 -6.97
N GLY A 93 -18.01 -0.40 -6.47
CA GLY A 93 -19.02 -0.75 -5.48
C GLY A 93 -18.78 -0.06 -4.12
N LEU A 94 -17.51 0.05 -3.72
CA LEU A 94 -17.12 0.79 -2.52
C LEU A 94 -17.33 2.31 -2.70
N GLU A 95 -16.98 2.87 -3.86
CA GLU A 95 -17.23 4.29 -4.18
C GLU A 95 -18.72 4.65 -4.12
N ALA A 96 -19.60 3.76 -4.60
CA ALA A 96 -21.05 3.95 -4.49
C ALA A 96 -21.49 4.07 -3.02
N ALA A 97 -20.89 3.28 -2.11
CA ALA A 97 -21.19 3.34 -0.69
C ALA A 97 -20.75 4.67 -0.05
N TRP A 98 -19.57 5.18 -0.40
CA TRP A 98 -19.06 6.46 0.14
C TRP A 98 -19.88 7.66 -0.35
N ASN A 99 -20.34 7.62 -1.60
CA ASN A 99 -21.13 8.70 -2.19
C ASN A 99 -22.45 8.95 -1.46
N LYS A 100 -23.03 7.91 -0.83
CA LYS A 100 -24.27 8.03 -0.04
C LYS A 100 -24.09 8.73 1.30
N LEU A 101 -22.85 8.81 1.79
CA LEU A 101 -22.51 9.52 3.04
C LEU A 101 -22.05 10.96 2.80
N LYS A 102 -22.07 11.43 1.54
CA LYS A 102 -21.76 12.82 1.22
C LYS A 102 -22.88 13.73 1.73
N GLY A 103 -22.53 14.59 2.70
CA GLY A 103 -23.46 15.56 3.29
C GLY A 103 -23.90 15.21 4.70
N GLU A 104 -23.59 13.99 5.17
CA GLU A 104 -23.77 13.61 6.57
C GLU A 104 -22.69 14.25 7.45
N GLU A 105 -23.06 14.68 8.66
CA GLU A 105 -22.13 15.28 9.64
C GLU A 105 -21.58 14.24 10.62
N VAL A 106 -22.32 13.15 10.89
CA VAL A 106 -22.00 12.13 11.90
C VAL A 106 -22.35 10.74 11.36
N LEU A 107 -21.56 9.72 11.70
CA LEU A 107 -21.93 8.32 11.43
C LEU A 107 -22.91 7.84 12.51
N THR A 108 -24.14 7.50 12.10
CA THR A 108 -25.19 6.96 12.98
C THR A 108 -25.55 5.54 12.57
N LYS A 109 -26.31 4.83 13.42
CA LYS A 109 -26.76 3.48 13.09
C LYS A 109 -27.70 3.46 11.89
N GLU A 110 -28.45 4.54 11.68
CA GLU A 110 -29.46 4.65 10.64
C GLU A 110 -28.83 4.97 9.28
N ASN A 111 -27.87 5.90 9.22
CA ASN A 111 -27.28 6.34 7.95
C ASN A 111 -26.25 5.34 7.39
N ILE A 112 -25.70 4.45 8.21
CA ILE A 112 -24.69 3.48 7.78
C ILE A 112 -25.25 2.21 7.14
N VAL A 113 -26.54 1.90 7.36
CA VAL A 113 -27.16 0.64 6.89
C VAL A 113 -27.05 0.48 5.37
N GLU A 114 -27.37 1.54 4.63
CA GLU A 114 -27.32 1.54 3.17
C GLU A 114 -25.90 1.38 2.62
N PRO A 115 -24.91 2.20 3.02
CA PRO A 115 -23.50 2.00 2.66
C PRO A 115 -23.01 0.59 2.97
N MET A 116 -23.33 0.02 4.14
CA MET A 116 -22.93 -1.35 4.48
C MET A 116 -23.53 -2.40 3.56
N ARG A 117 -24.75 -2.19 3.09
CA ARG A 117 -25.41 -3.08 2.12
C ARG A 117 -24.71 -3.06 0.76
N ASP A 118 -24.26 -1.88 0.32
CA ASP A 118 -23.52 -1.74 -0.93
C ASP A 118 -22.13 -2.36 -0.83
N ILE A 119 -21.40 -2.13 0.28
CA ILE A 119 -20.12 -2.78 0.56
C ILE A 119 -20.28 -4.30 0.57
N ARG A 120 -21.33 -4.81 1.24
CA ARG A 120 -21.65 -6.24 1.25
C ARG A 120 -21.87 -6.78 -0.16
N ARG A 121 -22.59 -6.06 -1.01
CA ARG A 121 -22.84 -6.45 -2.41
C ARG A 121 -21.52 -6.47 -3.19
N ALA A 122 -20.72 -5.42 -3.08
CA ALA A 122 -19.43 -5.31 -3.76
C ALA A 122 -18.48 -6.46 -3.39
N LEU A 123 -18.41 -6.83 -2.11
CA LEU A 123 -17.60 -7.96 -1.66
C LEU A 123 -18.12 -9.31 -2.17
N LEU A 124 -19.43 -9.50 -2.27
CA LEU A 124 -20.01 -10.73 -2.83
C LEU A 124 -19.82 -10.83 -4.34
N GLU A 125 -19.95 -9.72 -5.07
CA GLU A 125 -19.63 -9.62 -6.51
C GLU A 125 -18.14 -9.88 -6.76
N ALA A 126 -17.28 -9.53 -5.79
CA ALA A 126 -15.86 -9.83 -5.77
C ALA A 126 -15.53 -11.31 -5.39
N ASP A 127 -16.53 -12.20 -5.40
CA ASP A 127 -16.42 -13.62 -5.01
C ASP A 127 -15.83 -13.88 -3.62
N VAL A 128 -15.97 -12.93 -2.69
CA VAL A 128 -15.65 -13.17 -1.28
C VAL A 128 -16.68 -14.13 -0.70
N SER A 129 -16.23 -15.07 0.14
CA SER A 129 -17.15 -16.03 0.76
C SER A 129 -18.14 -15.34 1.73
N LEU A 130 -19.40 -15.76 1.68
CA LEU A 130 -20.47 -15.16 2.48
C LEU A 130 -20.17 -15.11 4.00
N PRO A 131 -19.56 -16.14 4.63
CA PRO A 131 -19.18 -16.06 6.05
C PRO A 131 -18.19 -14.93 6.34
N VAL A 132 -17.20 -14.73 5.46
CA VAL A 132 -16.18 -13.67 5.58
C VAL A 132 -16.83 -12.30 5.41
N VAL A 133 -17.68 -12.13 4.40
CA VAL A 133 -18.40 -10.86 4.18
C VAL A 133 -19.28 -10.49 5.37
N ARG A 134 -20.00 -11.46 5.96
CA ARG A 134 -20.86 -11.20 7.12
C ARG A 134 -20.06 -10.70 8.32
N ARG A 135 -18.92 -11.34 8.61
CA ARG A 135 -18.04 -10.93 9.73
C ARG A 135 -17.41 -9.56 9.49
N PHE A 136 -16.94 -9.32 8.26
CA PHE A 136 -16.38 -8.04 7.86
C PHE A 136 -17.38 -6.89 8.04
N VAL A 137 -18.59 -7.03 7.49
CA VAL A 137 -19.61 -5.98 7.57
C VAL A 137 -20.03 -5.72 9.01
N GLN A 138 -20.12 -6.76 9.84
CA GLN A 138 -20.41 -6.61 11.27
C GLN A 138 -19.31 -5.82 11.98
N ALA A 139 -18.04 -6.20 11.78
CA ALA A 139 -16.90 -5.54 12.41
C ALA A 139 -16.78 -4.05 12.00
N VAL A 140 -17.00 -3.75 10.71
CA VAL A 140 -17.03 -2.36 10.22
C VAL A 140 -18.19 -1.58 10.83
N SER A 141 -19.38 -2.17 10.91
CA SER A 141 -20.56 -1.51 11.49
C SER A 141 -20.35 -1.17 12.96
N ASP A 142 -19.81 -2.12 13.74
CA ASP A 142 -19.55 -1.94 15.17
C ASP A 142 -18.49 -0.84 15.42
N GLN A 143 -17.44 -0.78 14.59
CA GLN A 143 -16.41 0.26 14.69
C GLN A 143 -16.94 1.63 14.23
N ALA A 144 -17.75 1.68 13.19
CA ALA A 144 -18.22 2.95 12.64
C ALA A 144 -19.23 3.67 13.53
N VAL A 145 -20.02 2.93 14.31
CA VAL A 145 -20.94 3.51 15.31
C VAL A 145 -20.20 3.86 16.61
N GLY A 146 -19.12 3.16 16.94
CA GLY A 146 -18.39 3.30 18.20
C GLY A 146 -17.27 4.36 18.21
N VAL A 147 -16.79 4.81 17.05
CA VAL A 147 -15.72 5.82 16.95
C VAL A 147 -16.33 7.21 16.96
N GLY A 148 -16.09 7.98 18.02
CA GLY A 148 -16.46 9.39 18.09
C GLY A 148 -15.96 10.18 16.88
N VAL A 149 -16.76 11.16 16.42
CA VAL A 149 -16.45 11.95 15.23
C VAL A 149 -15.11 12.66 15.41
N ILE A 150 -14.15 12.36 14.54
CA ILE A 150 -12.86 13.05 14.54
C ILE A 150 -13.11 14.44 13.96
N ARG A 151 -12.89 15.50 14.75
CA ARG A 151 -13.11 16.87 14.30
C ARG A 151 -12.25 17.16 13.06
N GLY A 152 -12.87 17.67 12.00
CA GLY A 152 -12.19 18.00 10.74
C GLY A 152 -12.04 16.86 9.73
N VAL A 153 -12.47 15.64 10.07
CA VAL A 153 -12.55 14.52 9.12
C VAL A 153 -14.00 14.31 8.71
N ARG A 154 -14.26 14.22 7.41
CA ARG A 154 -15.63 13.99 6.91
C ARG A 154 -16.04 12.52 7.16
N PRO A 155 -17.33 12.24 7.45
CA PRO A 155 -17.80 10.88 7.73
C PRO A 155 -17.51 9.84 6.64
N ASP A 156 -17.57 10.23 5.36
CA ASP A 156 -17.19 9.39 4.23
C ASP A 156 -15.72 8.94 4.30
N GLN A 157 -14.82 9.87 4.65
CA GLN A 157 -13.39 9.58 4.82
C GLN A 157 -13.12 8.72 6.05
N GLN A 158 -13.86 8.95 7.14
CA GLN A 158 -13.77 8.13 8.34
C GLN A 158 -14.20 6.69 8.06
N LEU A 159 -15.29 6.49 7.32
CA LEU A 159 -15.73 5.15 6.97
C LEU A 159 -14.74 4.43 6.03
N VAL A 160 -14.19 5.13 5.04
CA VAL A 160 -13.11 4.60 4.17
C VAL A 160 -11.94 4.10 5.02
N LYS A 161 -11.54 4.84 6.05
CA LYS A 161 -10.47 4.42 6.96
C LYS A 161 -10.85 3.17 7.74
N ILE A 162 -12.05 3.11 8.32
CA ILE A 162 -12.49 1.93 9.09
C ILE A 162 -12.49 0.68 8.20
N VAL A 163 -12.99 0.82 6.97
CA VAL A 163 -13.02 -0.26 5.98
C VAL A 163 -11.61 -0.67 5.57
N HIS A 164 -10.72 0.29 5.34
CA HIS A 164 -9.30 0.01 5.08
C HIS A 164 -8.67 -0.79 6.21
N ASP A 165 -8.78 -0.31 7.44
CA ASP A 165 -8.14 -0.92 8.60
C ASP A 165 -8.68 -2.34 8.83
N GLU A 166 -9.97 -2.56 8.59
CA GLU A 166 -10.57 -3.87 8.66
C GLU A 166 -10.14 -4.80 7.51
N LEU A 167 -9.99 -4.28 6.29
CA LEU A 167 -9.43 -5.05 5.16
C LEU A 167 -7.99 -5.47 5.43
N VAL A 168 -7.18 -4.59 6.02
CA VAL A 168 -5.79 -4.89 6.42
C VAL A 168 -5.75 -6.01 7.45
N LYS A 169 -6.57 -5.93 8.50
CA LYS A 169 -6.69 -7.00 9.52
C LYS A 169 -7.09 -8.32 8.89
N LEU A 170 -8.09 -8.30 8.02
CA LEU A 170 -8.63 -9.49 7.37
C LEU A 170 -7.58 -10.16 6.48
N MET A 171 -6.68 -9.40 5.85
CA MET A 171 -5.58 -9.92 5.03
C MET A 171 -4.33 -10.34 5.82
N GLY A 172 -4.30 -10.17 7.14
CA GLY A 172 -3.21 -10.64 8.00
C GLY A 172 -2.50 -9.58 8.83
N GLY A 173 -2.89 -8.31 8.68
CA GLY A 173 -2.32 -7.19 9.41
C GLY A 173 -0.94 -6.83 8.89
N GLU A 174 0.09 -7.45 9.45
CA GLU A 174 1.49 -7.15 9.16
C GLU A 174 2.10 -8.08 8.11
N VAL A 175 3.22 -7.64 7.54
CA VAL A 175 4.00 -8.42 6.58
C VAL A 175 4.61 -9.62 7.28
N SER A 176 4.33 -10.82 6.76
CA SER A 176 4.93 -12.07 7.26
C SER A 176 6.04 -12.54 6.33
N GLU A 177 7.26 -12.60 6.84
CA GLU A 177 8.40 -13.16 6.11
C GLU A 177 8.42 -14.70 6.09
N LEU A 178 9.28 -15.27 5.25
CA LEU A 178 9.58 -16.70 5.24
C LEU A 178 10.42 -17.07 6.46
N VAL A 179 10.07 -18.17 7.14
CA VAL A 179 10.84 -18.70 8.25
C VAL A 179 11.93 -19.62 7.71
N PHE A 180 13.16 -19.35 8.12
CA PHE A 180 14.32 -20.17 7.78
C PHE A 180 14.73 -21.06 8.95
N SER A 181 15.25 -22.25 8.63
CA SER A 181 15.79 -23.16 9.64
C SER A 181 17.05 -22.57 10.29
N LYS A 182 17.20 -22.80 11.60
CA LYS A 182 18.43 -22.41 12.34
C LYS A 182 19.62 -23.31 12.02
N SER A 183 19.35 -24.54 11.58
CA SER A 183 20.38 -25.56 11.30
C SER A 183 20.00 -26.42 10.10
N GLY A 184 20.94 -26.63 9.19
CA GLY A 184 20.73 -27.40 7.97
C GLY A 184 19.88 -26.67 6.91
N PRO A 185 19.52 -27.34 5.81
CA PRO A 185 18.71 -26.74 4.77
C PRO A 185 17.31 -26.40 5.29
N THR A 186 16.82 -25.22 4.93
CA THR A 186 15.40 -24.85 5.09
C THR A 186 14.58 -25.64 4.08
N VAL A 187 13.57 -26.38 4.52
CA VAL A 187 12.73 -27.19 3.64
C VAL A 187 11.38 -26.51 3.49
N ILE A 188 11.03 -26.15 2.26
CA ILE A 188 9.76 -25.53 1.88
C ILE A 188 8.96 -26.53 1.05
N LEU A 189 7.81 -26.94 1.56
CA LEU A 189 6.87 -27.81 0.85
C LEU A 189 5.76 -26.96 0.21
N LEU A 190 5.66 -26.97 -1.12
CA LEU A 190 4.53 -26.34 -1.79
C LEU A 190 3.38 -27.33 -1.91
N ALA A 191 2.17 -26.89 -1.55
CA ALA A 191 0.93 -27.65 -1.69
C ALA A 191 -0.15 -26.79 -2.33
N GLY A 192 -1.18 -27.40 -2.91
CA GLY A 192 -2.34 -26.69 -3.47
C GLY A 192 -3.03 -27.43 -4.60
N LEU A 193 -4.10 -26.82 -5.13
CA LEU A 193 -4.90 -27.39 -6.22
C LEU A 193 -4.08 -27.58 -7.51
N GLN A 194 -4.65 -28.34 -8.43
CA GLN A 194 -4.16 -28.39 -9.81
C GLN A 194 -4.37 -27.04 -10.51
N GLY A 195 -3.44 -26.64 -11.38
CA GLY A 195 -3.60 -25.44 -12.21
C GLY A 195 -3.36 -24.07 -11.53
N VAL A 196 -3.07 -24.04 -10.21
CA VAL A 196 -2.78 -22.79 -9.47
C VAL A 196 -1.36 -22.24 -9.68
N GLY A 197 -0.52 -22.96 -10.44
CA GLY A 197 0.84 -22.52 -10.78
C GLY A 197 1.94 -22.96 -9.81
N LYS A 198 1.79 -24.07 -9.06
CA LYS A 198 2.79 -24.58 -8.09
C LYS A 198 4.19 -24.74 -8.67
N THR A 199 4.34 -25.46 -9.78
CA THR A 199 5.62 -25.68 -10.47
C THR A 199 6.28 -24.36 -10.88
N THR A 200 5.49 -23.42 -11.39
CA THR A 200 5.97 -22.07 -11.75
C THR A 200 6.37 -21.26 -10.52
N VAL A 201 5.60 -21.34 -9.44
CA VAL A 201 5.92 -20.69 -8.16
C VAL A 201 7.17 -21.27 -7.53
N CYS A 202 7.41 -22.59 -7.64
CA CYS A 202 8.65 -23.23 -7.20
C CYS A 202 9.88 -22.55 -7.83
N ALA A 203 9.88 -22.38 -9.15
CA ALA A 203 10.98 -21.73 -9.86
C ALA A 203 11.12 -20.25 -9.51
N LYS A 204 10.00 -19.52 -9.42
CA LYS A 204 9.98 -18.11 -8.98
C LYS A 204 10.51 -17.93 -7.57
N LEU A 205 10.10 -18.81 -6.64
CA LEU A 205 10.54 -18.80 -5.26
C LEU A 205 12.04 -19.08 -5.16
N ALA A 206 12.54 -20.05 -5.93
CA ALA A 206 13.97 -20.31 -6.00
C ALA A 206 14.76 -19.11 -6.52
N ASN A 207 14.27 -18.45 -7.58
CA ASN A 207 14.88 -17.23 -8.13
C ASN A 207 14.84 -16.06 -7.12
N TYR A 208 13.70 -15.87 -6.45
CA TYR A 208 13.52 -14.87 -5.40
C TYR A 208 14.52 -15.05 -4.24
N LEU A 209 14.66 -16.28 -3.73
CA LEU A 209 15.60 -16.61 -2.66
C LEU A 209 17.06 -16.52 -3.11
N LYS A 210 17.34 -16.88 -4.36
CA LYS A 210 18.68 -16.74 -4.96
C LYS A 210 19.11 -15.27 -5.05
N LYS A 211 18.20 -14.36 -5.39
CA LYS A 211 18.47 -12.91 -5.35
C LYS A 211 18.77 -12.40 -3.95
N GLN A 212 18.30 -13.08 -2.91
CA GLN A 212 18.66 -12.81 -1.51
C GLN A 212 19.99 -13.47 -1.08
N GLY A 213 20.72 -14.09 -2.00
CA GLY A 213 22.00 -14.73 -1.74
C GLY A 213 21.91 -16.13 -1.16
N LYS A 214 20.74 -16.79 -1.18
CA LYS A 214 20.58 -18.17 -0.74
C LYS A 214 20.86 -19.16 -1.87
N SER A 215 21.56 -20.24 -1.57
CA SER A 215 21.64 -21.39 -2.46
C SER A 215 20.35 -22.21 -2.38
N CYS A 216 19.77 -22.55 -3.53
CA CYS A 216 18.49 -23.25 -3.62
C CYS A 216 18.67 -24.57 -4.39
N MET A 217 17.79 -25.54 -4.10
CA MET A 217 17.60 -26.73 -4.91
C MET A 217 16.11 -27.05 -4.98
N LEU A 218 15.65 -27.42 -6.18
CA LEU A 218 14.28 -27.85 -6.43
C LEU A 218 14.19 -29.37 -6.36
N VAL A 219 13.05 -29.89 -5.91
CA VAL A 219 12.77 -31.34 -5.90
C VAL A 219 11.46 -31.58 -6.64
N ALA A 220 11.52 -32.42 -7.68
CA ALA A 220 10.36 -32.74 -8.51
C ALA A 220 9.52 -33.86 -7.88
N GLY A 221 8.52 -33.50 -7.08
CA GLY A 221 7.59 -34.44 -6.44
C GLY A 221 6.24 -34.61 -7.16
N ASP A 222 5.99 -33.92 -8.29
CA ASP A 222 4.83 -34.16 -9.15
C ASP A 222 5.14 -35.25 -10.19
N VAL A 223 4.92 -36.50 -9.80
CA VAL A 223 5.14 -37.69 -10.67
C VAL A 223 3.91 -38.06 -11.51
N TYR A 224 2.76 -37.45 -11.23
CA TYR A 224 1.48 -37.81 -11.85
C TYR A 224 1.18 -37.01 -13.10
N ARG A 225 1.58 -35.73 -13.12
CA ARG A 225 1.31 -34.85 -14.25
C ARG A 225 2.32 -35.11 -15.38
N PRO A 226 1.86 -35.34 -16.63
CA PRO A 226 2.77 -35.51 -17.76
C PRO A 226 3.71 -34.32 -17.94
N ALA A 227 5.00 -34.61 -18.17
CA ALA A 227 6.07 -33.63 -18.35
C ALA A 227 6.23 -32.61 -17.20
N ALA A 228 5.68 -32.85 -16.01
CA ALA A 228 5.85 -31.92 -14.88
C ALA A 228 7.30 -31.89 -14.37
N ILE A 229 7.97 -33.03 -14.36
CA ILE A 229 9.39 -33.14 -14.03
C ILE A 229 10.22 -32.34 -15.06
N ASP A 230 10.01 -32.57 -16.35
CA ASP A 230 10.71 -31.87 -17.43
C ASP A 230 10.44 -30.36 -17.39
N GLN A 231 9.19 -29.97 -17.11
CA GLN A 231 8.80 -28.57 -16.91
C GLN A 231 9.62 -27.95 -15.77
N LEU A 232 9.71 -28.61 -14.62
CA LEU A 232 10.47 -28.10 -13.48
C LEU A 232 11.98 -28.03 -13.78
N VAL A 233 12.53 -28.99 -14.52
CA VAL A 233 13.94 -29.00 -14.94
C VAL A 233 14.23 -27.81 -15.84
N ILE A 234 13.43 -27.58 -16.89
CA ILE A 234 13.59 -26.42 -17.80
C ILE A 234 13.51 -25.11 -17.02
N LEU A 235 12.55 -25.00 -16.09
CA LEU A 235 12.42 -23.82 -15.24
C LEU A 235 13.62 -23.64 -14.31
N GLY A 236 14.13 -24.72 -13.73
CA GLY A 236 15.33 -24.74 -12.90
C GLY A 236 16.57 -24.29 -13.65
N GLU A 237 16.77 -24.77 -14.88
CA GLU A 237 17.85 -24.33 -15.78
C GLU A 237 17.74 -22.83 -16.09
N GLN A 238 16.53 -22.35 -16.40
CA GLN A 238 16.27 -20.94 -16.69
C GLN A 238 16.69 -20.02 -15.53
N VAL A 239 16.44 -20.42 -14.27
CA VAL A 239 16.85 -19.67 -13.08
C VAL A 239 18.23 -20.08 -12.55
N ARG A 240 18.90 -21.05 -13.21
CA ARG A 240 20.17 -21.69 -12.83
C ARG A 240 20.14 -22.19 -11.38
N VAL A 241 19.16 -23.03 -11.08
CA VAL A 241 18.96 -23.73 -9.80
C VAL A 241 18.89 -25.23 -10.08
N PRO A 242 19.68 -26.06 -9.38
CA PRO A 242 19.65 -27.51 -9.58
C PRO A 242 18.29 -28.11 -9.22
N VAL A 243 17.86 -29.10 -10.00
CA VAL A 243 16.61 -29.84 -9.79
C VAL A 243 16.95 -31.30 -9.54
N TYR A 244 16.48 -31.84 -8.42
CA TYR A 244 16.57 -33.26 -8.13
C TYR A 244 15.33 -33.99 -8.67
N THR A 245 15.57 -35.07 -9.42
CA THR A 245 14.54 -35.92 -10.03
C THR A 245 14.93 -37.40 -9.88
N ALA A 246 13.94 -38.29 -9.81
CA ALA A 246 14.15 -39.74 -9.77
C ALA A 246 13.20 -40.51 -10.71
N GLY A 247 12.70 -39.84 -11.75
CA GLY A 247 11.70 -40.38 -12.67
C GLY A 247 10.29 -40.42 -12.08
N THR A 248 9.38 -41.13 -12.77
CA THR A 248 7.95 -41.24 -12.43
C THR A 248 7.58 -42.50 -11.64
N GLU A 249 8.45 -43.51 -11.65
CA GLU A 249 8.18 -44.82 -11.01
C GLU A 249 8.45 -44.82 -9.49
N VAL A 250 9.09 -43.76 -8.98
CA VAL A 250 9.46 -43.64 -7.57
C VAL A 250 8.38 -42.87 -6.82
N LYS A 251 8.05 -43.31 -5.60
CA LYS A 251 7.06 -42.64 -4.76
C LYS A 251 7.51 -41.21 -4.39
N PRO A 252 6.62 -40.21 -4.40
CA PRO A 252 6.95 -38.83 -4.03
C PRO A 252 7.63 -38.67 -2.66
N SER A 253 7.27 -39.50 -1.67
CA SER A 253 7.90 -39.49 -0.34
C SER A 253 9.38 -39.87 -0.40
N ASP A 254 9.73 -40.87 -1.23
CA ASP A 254 11.10 -41.30 -1.45
C ASP A 254 11.90 -40.26 -2.25
N ILE A 255 11.30 -39.67 -3.29
CA ILE A 255 11.93 -38.59 -4.06
C ILE A 255 12.26 -37.40 -3.16
N ALA A 256 11.31 -36.98 -2.33
CA ALA A 256 11.50 -35.87 -1.40
C ALA A 256 12.60 -36.17 -0.37
N LYS A 257 12.67 -37.41 0.13
CA LYS A 257 13.71 -37.86 1.06
C LYS A 257 15.10 -37.85 0.43
N GLN A 258 15.23 -38.42 -0.77
CA GLN A 258 16.50 -38.51 -1.48
C GLN A 258 16.98 -37.12 -1.92
N GLY A 259 16.07 -36.26 -2.39
CA GLY A 259 16.35 -34.87 -2.69
C GLY A 259 16.84 -34.10 -1.46
N LEU A 260 16.23 -34.28 -0.29
CA LEU A 260 16.71 -33.65 0.94
C LEU A 260 18.13 -34.13 1.33
N GLN A 261 18.44 -35.41 1.14
CA GLN A 261 19.78 -35.94 1.40
C GLN A 261 20.82 -35.35 0.44
N GLU A 262 20.47 -35.22 -0.84
CA GLU A 262 21.34 -34.63 -1.85
C GLU A 262 21.61 -33.15 -1.56
N ALA A 263 20.59 -32.39 -1.15
CA ALA A 263 20.76 -31.00 -0.72
C ALA A 263 21.72 -30.86 0.48
N ARG A 264 21.64 -31.78 1.45
CA ARG A 264 22.53 -31.80 2.62
C ARG A 264 23.97 -32.08 2.21
N LYS A 265 24.22 -33.00 1.27
CA LYS A 265 25.55 -33.27 0.72
C LYS A 265 26.13 -32.06 0.01
N ASN A 266 25.29 -31.39 -0.79
CA ASN A 266 25.67 -30.21 -1.58
C ASN A 266 25.66 -28.90 -0.77
N LYS A 267 25.38 -28.97 0.54
CA LYS A 267 25.33 -27.83 1.48
C LYS A 267 24.44 -26.68 0.99
N VAL A 268 23.29 -27.02 0.42
CA VAL A 268 22.30 -26.06 -0.06
C VAL A 268 21.54 -25.44 1.12
N ASP A 269 21.26 -24.14 1.06
CA ASP A 269 20.56 -23.41 2.12
C ASP A 269 19.05 -23.68 2.14
N VAL A 270 18.43 -23.80 0.96
CA VAL A 270 16.98 -23.97 0.83
C VAL A 270 16.63 -25.08 -0.17
N VAL A 271 15.73 -25.97 0.25
CA VAL A 271 15.13 -27.02 -0.59
C VAL A 271 13.66 -26.71 -0.78
N ILE A 272 13.23 -26.61 -2.04
CA ILE A 272 11.82 -26.37 -2.38
C ILE A 272 11.28 -27.63 -3.06
N VAL A 273 10.23 -28.21 -2.48
CA VAL A 273 9.60 -29.43 -2.98
C VAL A 273 8.32 -29.06 -3.73
N ASP A 274 8.31 -29.30 -5.04
CA ASP A 274 7.10 -29.21 -5.86
C ASP A 274 6.28 -30.49 -5.67
N THR A 275 4.99 -30.36 -5.40
CA THR A 275 4.09 -31.51 -5.25
C THR A 275 3.00 -31.48 -6.29
N ALA A 276 2.42 -32.65 -6.57
CA ALA A 276 1.28 -32.74 -7.47
C ALA A 276 0.12 -31.84 -7.03
N GLY A 277 -0.63 -31.32 -8.02
CA GLY A 277 -1.92 -30.70 -7.74
C GLY A 277 -2.89 -31.71 -7.18
N ARG A 278 -3.48 -31.41 -6.03
CA ARG A 278 -4.44 -32.31 -5.38
C ARG A 278 -5.84 -31.70 -5.42
N LEU A 279 -6.81 -32.48 -5.89
CA LEU A 279 -8.22 -32.16 -5.73
C LEU A 279 -8.62 -32.38 -4.27
N GLN A 280 -9.44 -31.47 -3.71
CA GLN A 280 -9.89 -31.51 -2.30
C GLN A 280 -10.62 -32.80 -1.90
N ILE A 281 -10.97 -33.65 -2.87
CA ILE A 281 -11.83 -34.82 -2.69
C ILE A 281 -11.00 -36.12 -2.67
N ASP A 282 -9.72 -36.10 -3.08
CA ASP A 282 -8.92 -37.32 -3.16
C ASP A 282 -8.13 -37.60 -1.87
N LYS A 283 -8.69 -38.50 -1.04
CA LYS A 283 -8.09 -38.93 0.22
C LYS A 283 -6.75 -39.64 0.04
N ALA A 284 -6.59 -40.45 -1.01
CA ALA A 284 -5.35 -41.19 -1.25
C ALA A 284 -4.20 -40.22 -1.56
N MET A 285 -4.49 -39.20 -2.37
CA MET A 285 -3.57 -38.11 -2.61
C MET A 285 -3.23 -37.35 -1.32
N MET A 286 -4.22 -36.98 -0.49
CA MET A 286 -3.93 -36.26 0.76
C MET A 286 -3.05 -37.07 1.71
N ASP A 287 -3.26 -38.38 1.82
CA ASP A 287 -2.46 -39.26 2.68
C ASP A 287 -1.01 -39.36 2.19
N GLU A 288 -0.78 -39.36 0.88
CA GLU A 288 0.58 -39.30 0.33
C GLU A 288 1.29 -37.97 0.65
N LEU A 289 0.60 -36.83 0.61
CA LEU A 289 1.21 -35.55 1.01
C LEU A 289 1.51 -35.50 2.51
N LYS A 290 0.67 -36.13 3.35
CA LYS A 290 1.00 -36.33 4.77
C LYS A 290 2.26 -37.18 4.92
N GLU A 291 2.41 -38.21 4.10
CA GLU A 291 3.62 -39.05 4.09
C GLU A 291 4.86 -38.22 3.71
N VAL A 292 4.80 -37.48 2.60
CA VAL A 292 5.89 -36.58 2.16
C VAL A 292 6.25 -35.59 3.28
N LYS A 293 5.25 -34.91 3.85
CA LYS A 293 5.44 -33.97 4.97
C LYS A 293 6.12 -34.63 6.16
N ARG A 294 5.68 -35.83 6.56
CA ARG A 294 6.24 -36.57 7.69
C ARG A 294 7.71 -36.94 7.46
N VAL A 295 8.06 -37.34 6.24
CA VAL A 295 9.42 -37.80 5.90
C VAL A 295 10.42 -36.65 5.85
N ILE A 296 10.03 -35.49 5.31
CA ILE A 296 10.95 -34.35 5.16
C ILE A 296 10.90 -33.34 6.32
N ASN A 297 9.86 -33.39 7.15
CA ASN A 297 9.61 -32.46 8.25
C ASN A 297 9.86 -30.99 7.87
N PRO A 298 9.04 -30.42 6.96
CA PRO A 298 9.31 -29.13 6.34
C PRO A 298 9.26 -27.98 7.36
N THR A 299 10.17 -27.02 7.19
CA THR A 299 10.16 -25.76 7.97
C THR A 299 8.94 -24.91 7.64
N GLU A 300 8.56 -24.89 6.35
CA GLU A 300 7.42 -24.16 5.85
C GLU A 300 6.57 -25.06 4.95
N VAL A 301 5.26 -25.01 5.14
CA VAL A 301 4.27 -25.61 4.23
C VAL A 301 3.45 -24.48 3.65
N LEU A 302 3.74 -24.13 2.40
CA LEU A 302 3.13 -23.00 1.72
C LEU A 302 2.02 -23.48 0.80
N LEU A 303 0.80 -23.00 1.07
CA LEU A 303 -0.36 -23.26 0.21
C LEU A 303 -0.36 -22.26 -0.94
N VAL A 304 -0.26 -22.76 -2.17
CA VAL A 304 -0.40 -21.95 -3.37
C VAL A 304 -1.87 -21.88 -3.75
N VAL A 305 -2.41 -20.67 -3.79
CA VAL A 305 -3.81 -20.40 -4.12
C VAL A 305 -3.86 -19.40 -5.28
N ASP A 306 -4.69 -19.70 -6.27
CA ASP A 306 -4.92 -18.77 -7.37
C ASP A 306 -5.86 -17.64 -6.91
N ALA A 307 -5.49 -16.39 -7.17
CA ALA A 307 -6.28 -15.22 -6.82
C ALA A 307 -7.67 -15.20 -7.49
N MET A 308 -7.83 -15.91 -8.61
CA MET A 308 -9.11 -16.10 -9.29
C MET A 308 -10.02 -17.11 -8.56
N THR A 309 -9.47 -17.90 -7.62
CA THR A 309 -10.25 -18.85 -6.84
C THR A 309 -11.11 -18.06 -5.85
N GLY A 310 -12.38 -17.88 -6.18
CA GLY A 310 -13.33 -17.14 -5.35
C GLY A 310 -13.70 -17.87 -4.06
N GLN A 311 -14.99 -18.13 -3.87
CA GLN A 311 -15.51 -18.70 -2.63
C GLN A 311 -14.94 -20.09 -2.30
N GLU A 312 -14.54 -20.87 -3.31
CA GLU A 312 -13.93 -22.20 -3.14
C GLU A 312 -12.57 -22.17 -2.42
N ALA A 313 -11.87 -21.02 -2.43
CA ALA A 313 -10.60 -20.86 -1.74
C ALA A 313 -10.75 -21.06 -0.23
N ALA A 314 -11.88 -20.66 0.37
CA ALA A 314 -12.14 -20.85 1.79
C ALA A 314 -12.19 -22.35 2.16
N ALA A 315 -12.95 -23.14 1.41
CA ALA A 315 -13.06 -24.58 1.63
C ALA A 315 -11.71 -25.28 1.42
N LEU A 316 -10.99 -24.91 0.35
CA LEU A 316 -9.63 -25.41 0.07
C LEU A 316 -8.71 -25.21 1.26
N VAL A 317 -8.60 -23.96 1.68
CA VAL A 317 -7.67 -23.52 2.71
C VAL A 317 -8.00 -24.23 4.02
N THR A 318 -9.28 -24.38 4.35
CA THR A 318 -9.74 -25.14 5.52
C THR A 318 -9.21 -26.57 5.49
N THR A 319 -9.50 -27.30 4.40
CA THR A 319 -9.15 -28.72 4.26
C THR A 319 -7.65 -28.93 4.34
N PHE A 320 -6.86 -28.13 3.61
CA PHE A 320 -5.40 -28.23 3.65
C PHE A 320 -4.82 -27.85 5.03
N ASN A 321 -5.40 -26.86 5.70
CA ASN A 321 -4.95 -26.47 7.03
C ASN A 321 -5.24 -27.54 8.08
N ILE A 322 -6.39 -28.22 8.01
CA ILE A 322 -6.75 -29.31 8.94
C ILE A 322 -5.92 -30.57 8.66
N GLU A 323 -5.86 -31.00 7.40
CA GLU A 323 -5.28 -32.31 7.04
C GLU A 323 -3.75 -32.29 6.97
N ILE A 324 -3.18 -31.20 6.46
CA ILE A 324 -1.73 -31.08 6.27
C ILE A 324 -1.12 -30.17 7.32
N GLY A 325 -1.78 -29.05 7.66
CA GLY A 325 -1.21 -28.01 8.53
C GLY A 325 -0.26 -27.10 7.77
N ILE A 326 -0.80 -25.97 7.32
CA ILE A 326 -0.08 -24.96 6.53
C ILE A 326 0.52 -23.88 7.43
N THR A 327 1.62 -23.29 7.02
CA THR A 327 2.31 -22.22 7.77
C THR A 327 2.10 -20.84 7.14
N GLY A 328 1.83 -20.80 5.84
CA GLY A 328 1.47 -19.59 5.11
C GLY A 328 0.92 -19.91 3.73
N ALA A 329 0.58 -18.87 2.99
CA ALA A 329 0.06 -18.99 1.62
C ALA A 329 0.85 -18.12 0.63
N ILE A 330 0.82 -18.54 -0.63
CA ILE A 330 1.27 -17.77 -1.79
C ILE A 330 0.08 -17.57 -2.71
N LEU A 331 -0.22 -16.31 -3.02
CA LEU A 331 -1.25 -15.97 -4.00
C LEU A 331 -0.64 -15.87 -5.39
N THR A 332 -1.24 -16.50 -6.39
CA THR A 332 -0.79 -16.43 -7.79
C THR A 332 -1.80 -15.73 -8.68
N LYS A 333 -1.38 -15.39 -9.89
CA LYS A 333 -2.22 -14.75 -10.94
C LYS A 333 -2.93 -13.49 -10.46
N LEU A 334 -2.28 -12.73 -9.58
CA LEU A 334 -2.86 -11.47 -9.12
C LEU A 334 -3.02 -10.47 -10.25
N ASP A 335 -2.19 -10.55 -11.30
CA ASP A 335 -2.23 -9.78 -12.54
C ASP A 335 -3.45 -10.00 -13.43
N GLY A 336 -4.19 -11.10 -13.22
CA GLY A 336 -5.46 -11.30 -13.91
C GLY A 336 -6.54 -10.32 -13.44
N ASP A 337 -7.71 -10.38 -14.08
CA ASP A 337 -8.96 -9.77 -13.61
C ASP A 337 -9.46 -10.53 -12.36
N SER A 338 -8.64 -10.46 -11.31
CA SER A 338 -8.81 -11.21 -10.08
C SER A 338 -9.58 -10.36 -9.09
N ARG A 339 -10.74 -10.86 -8.69
CA ARG A 339 -11.68 -10.16 -7.83
C ARG A 339 -11.19 -9.97 -6.38
N GLY A 340 -10.00 -10.46 -6.02
CA GLY A 340 -9.42 -10.30 -4.68
C GLY A 340 -10.02 -11.16 -3.58
N GLY A 341 -11.14 -11.86 -3.83
CA GLY A 341 -11.84 -12.65 -2.81
C GLY A 341 -11.04 -13.81 -2.22
N ALA A 342 -10.10 -14.37 -2.99
CA ALA A 342 -9.17 -15.39 -2.52
C ALA A 342 -8.29 -14.88 -1.38
N ALA A 343 -7.73 -13.67 -1.53
CA ALA A 343 -6.80 -13.07 -0.57
C ALA A 343 -7.48 -12.83 0.78
N LEU A 344 -8.72 -12.35 0.73
CA LEU A 344 -9.54 -12.09 1.91
C LEU A 344 -9.93 -13.42 2.61
N SER A 345 -10.15 -14.49 1.85
CA SER A 345 -10.62 -15.76 2.42
C SER A 345 -9.53 -16.60 3.09
N VAL A 346 -8.27 -16.52 2.61
CA VAL A 346 -7.19 -17.39 3.09
C VAL A 346 -6.88 -17.18 4.57
N LYS A 347 -6.62 -15.93 4.98
CA LYS A 347 -6.21 -15.60 6.35
C LYS A 347 -7.34 -15.82 7.33
N GLU A 348 -8.53 -15.36 6.98
CA GLU A 348 -9.71 -15.42 7.84
C GLU A 348 -10.12 -16.86 8.18
N VAL A 349 -9.84 -17.81 7.29
CA VAL A 349 -10.22 -19.21 7.46
C VAL A 349 -9.10 -20.05 8.08
N SER A 350 -7.84 -19.87 7.64
CA SER A 350 -6.71 -20.65 8.18
C SER A 350 -6.06 -20.05 9.42
N GLY A 351 -6.26 -18.74 9.66
CA GLY A 351 -5.46 -17.96 10.59
C GLY A 351 -4.01 -17.74 10.12
N LYS A 352 -3.60 -18.24 8.95
CA LYS A 352 -2.22 -18.17 8.45
C LYS A 352 -2.03 -16.99 7.50
N PRO A 353 -0.86 -16.32 7.56
CA PRO A 353 -0.59 -15.15 6.72
C PRO A 353 -0.32 -15.53 5.26
N ILE A 354 -0.64 -14.61 4.36
CA ILE A 354 -0.12 -14.64 2.98
C ILE A 354 1.29 -14.06 3.02
N LYS A 355 2.28 -14.81 2.53
CA LYS A 355 3.69 -14.41 2.59
C LYS A 355 4.17 -13.76 1.29
N LEU A 356 3.73 -14.31 0.16
CA LEU A 356 4.20 -13.92 -1.17
C LEU A 356 3.03 -13.83 -2.15
N VAL A 357 3.25 -13.05 -3.20
CA VAL A 357 2.29 -12.74 -4.26
C VAL A 357 2.98 -12.85 -5.61
N GLY A 358 2.38 -13.61 -6.53
CA GLY A 358 2.78 -13.67 -7.93
C GLY A 358 1.95 -12.70 -8.78
N ARG A 359 2.59 -11.71 -9.41
CA ARG A 359 1.94 -10.66 -10.23
C ARG A 359 2.18 -10.79 -11.74
N GLY A 360 2.49 -11.98 -12.21
CA GLY A 360 2.80 -12.17 -13.62
C GLY A 360 3.39 -13.52 -13.89
N GLU A 361 3.66 -13.80 -15.15
CA GLU A 361 4.21 -15.07 -15.60
C GLU A 361 5.73 -15.14 -15.51
N ARG A 362 6.44 -14.00 -15.53
CA ARG A 362 7.91 -13.97 -15.58
C ARG A 362 8.53 -14.45 -14.28
N MET A 363 9.74 -14.99 -14.34
CA MET A 363 10.45 -15.56 -13.17
C MET A 363 10.73 -14.55 -12.06
N ASP A 364 10.65 -13.26 -12.36
CA ASP A 364 10.89 -12.17 -11.43
C ASP A 364 9.62 -11.62 -10.78
N ASP A 365 8.43 -12.07 -11.21
CA ASP A 365 7.14 -11.51 -10.81
C ASP A 365 6.61 -12.11 -9.49
N LEU A 366 7.51 -12.40 -8.54
CA LEU A 366 7.18 -12.86 -7.18
C LEU A 366 7.66 -11.83 -6.16
N GLU A 367 6.74 -11.33 -5.35
CA GLU A 367 6.99 -10.25 -4.38
C GLU A 367 6.45 -10.61 -3.00
N PRO A 368 6.94 -9.98 -1.92
CA PRO A 368 6.30 -10.04 -0.60
C PRO A 368 4.88 -9.51 -0.62
N PHE A 369 4.02 -10.11 0.20
CA PHE A 369 2.66 -9.63 0.41
C PHE A 369 2.65 -8.49 1.44
N TYR A 370 2.06 -7.37 1.04
CA TYR A 370 1.88 -6.17 1.85
C TYR A 370 0.38 -5.91 2.00
N PRO A 371 -0.23 -6.30 3.14
CA PRO A 371 -1.68 -6.17 3.35
C PRO A 371 -2.18 -4.72 3.24
N ASP A 372 -1.43 -3.78 3.80
CA ASP A 372 -1.64 -2.33 3.73
C ASP A 372 -1.73 -1.83 2.28
N ARG A 373 -0.74 -2.20 1.46
CA ARG A 373 -0.70 -1.79 0.04
C ARG A 373 -1.82 -2.44 -0.76
N MET A 374 -2.22 -3.66 -0.40
CA MET A 374 -3.32 -4.35 -1.06
C MET A 374 -4.66 -3.67 -0.73
N ALA A 375 -4.91 -3.34 0.53
CA ALA A 375 -6.12 -2.64 0.96
C ALA A 375 -6.23 -1.26 0.30
N GLY A 376 -5.14 -0.50 0.27
CA GLY A 376 -5.08 0.79 -0.41
C GLY A 376 -5.36 0.70 -1.92
N ARG A 377 -4.91 -0.37 -2.60
CA ARG A 377 -5.20 -0.63 -4.01
C ARG A 377 -6.65 -0.99 -4.26
N ILE A 378 -7.24 -1.83 -3.40
CA ILE A 378 -8.67 -2.20 -3.47
C ILE A 378 -9.56 -0.95 -3.35
N LEU A 379 -9.21 -0.05 -2.43
CA LEU A 379 -9.99 1.15 -2.16
C LEU A 379 -9.75 2.28 -3.15
N GLY A 380 -8.66 2.27 -3.93
CA GLY A 380 -8.34 3.32 -4.89
C GLY A 380 -8.05 4.71 -4.29
N MET A 381 -8.02 4.83 -2.95
CA MET A 381 -8.04 6.11 -2.21
C MET A 381 -6.87 6.23 -1.21
N GLY A 382 -5.64 5.87 -1.63
CA GLY A 382 -4.45 5.95 -0.78
C GLY A 382 -4.16 7.36 -0.22
N ASP A 383 -4.49 8.40 -0.98
CA ASP A 383 -4.29 9.80 -0.57
C ASP A 383 -5.26 10.25 0.54
N VAL A 384 -6.48 9.69 0.57
CA VAL A 384 -7.48 10.02 1.60
C VAL A 384 -7.13 9.39 2.93
N LEU A 385 -6.62 8.16 2.92
CA LEU A 385 -6.13 7.48 4.12
C LEU A 385 -5.00 8.27 4.79
N SER A 386 -4.04 8.74 3.99
CA SER A 386 -2.93 9.57 4.45
C SER A 386 -3.40 10.89 5.10
N PHE A 387 -4.51 11.46 4.61
CA PHE A 387 -5.10 12.67 5.19
C PHE A 387 -5.76 12.38 6.55
N VAL A 388 -6.56 11.31 6.65
CA VAL A 388 -7.24 10.94 7.89
C VAL A 388 -6.25 10.53 8.98
N GLU A 389 -5.18 9.82 8.63
CA GLU A 389 -4.09 9.49 9.56
C GLU A 389 -3.44 10.73 10.15
N LYS A 390 -3.08 11.70 9.30
CA LYS A 390 -2.53 12.98 9.75
C LYS A 390 -3.51 13.77 10.62
N ALA A 391 -4.79 13.79 10.25
CA ALA A 391 -5.82 14.45 11.06
C ALA A 391 -5.95 13.80 12.45
N GLN A 392 -5.88 12.47 12.54
CA GLN A 392 -5.85 11.75 13.81
C GLN A 392 -4.57 11.99 14.61
N GLU A 393 -3.40 12.09 13.97
CA GLU A 393 -2.15 12.44 14.66
C GLU A 393 -2.22 13.84 15.29
N VAL A 394 -2.77 14.81 14.55
CA VAL A 394 -2.98 16.18 15.05
C VAL A 394 -4.04 16.22 16.14
N MET A 395 -5.08 15.37 16.08
CA MET A 395 -6.11 15.28 17.13
C MET A 395 -5.62 14.53 18.38
N ARG A 396 -4.75 13.52 18.24
CA ARG A 396 -4.08 12.85 19.38
C ARG A 396 -3.12 13.78 20.12
N GLN A 397 -2.73 14.90 19.50
CA GLN A 397 -2.11 16.03 20.19
C GLN A 397 -3.18 16.84 20.93
N GLU A 398 -3.87 16.23 21.89
CA GLU A 398 -4.63 16.95 22.93
C GLU A 398 -3.74 17.94 23.72
N ASP A 399 -2.41 17.86 23.53
CA ASP A 399 -1.46 18.96 23.70
C ASP A 399 -1.95 20.30 23.13
N ALA A 400 -2.80 20.34 22.10
CA ALA A 400 -3.33 21.56 21.50
C ALA A 400 -4.33 22.29 22.41
N GLU A 401 -5.14 21.57 23.19
CA GLU A 401 -6.08 22.18 24.15
C GLU A 401 -5.36 22.62 25.43
N GLU A 402 -4.36 21.86 25.90
CA GLU A 402 -3.46 22.30 26.97
C GLU A 402 -2.61 23.50 26.54
N LEU A 403 -2.09 23.48 25.31
CA LEU A 403 -1.39 24.59 24.69
C LEU A 403 -2.32 25.79 24.56
N GLN A 404 -3.57 25.63 24.15
CA GLN A 404 -4.56 26.70 24.10
C GLN A 404 -4.81 27.29 25.50
N LYS A 405 -4.98 26.45 26.54
CA LYS A 405 -5.11 26.90 27.94
C LYS A 405 -3.84 27.60 28.45
N LYS A 406 -2.65 27.11 28.10
CA LYS A 406 -1.36 27.70 28.48
C LYS A 406 -1.12 29.04 27.77
N ILE A 407 -1.48 29.11 26.49
CA ILE A 407 -1.47 30.31 25.66
C ILE A 407 -2.45 31.35 26.22
N LEU A 408 -3.67 30.95 26.60
CA LEU A 408 -4.66 31.77 27.32
C LEU A 408 -4.13 32.28 28.67
N SER A 409 -3.38 31.44 29.40
CA SER A 409 -2.79 31.81 30.69
C SER A 409 -1.48 32.61 30.60
N ALA A 410 -0.99 32.91 29.39
CA ALA A 410 0.31 33.56 29.13
C ALA A 410 1.55 32.85 29.70
N LYS A 411 1.43 31.57 30.10
CA LYS A 411 2.50 30.75 30.69
C LYS A 411 3.26 29.92 29.64
N PHE A 412 3.66 30.56 28.54
CA PHE A 412 4.40 29.87 27.47
C PHE A 412 5.89 29.81 27.79
N ASP A 413 6.45 28.63 28.07
CA ASP A 413 7.80 28.43 28.61
C ASP A 413 8.82 27.91 27.56
N PHE A 414 10.08 27.65 27.94
CA PHE A 414 11.08 27.12 27.02
C PHE A 414 10.86 25.64 26.65
N ASN A 415 10.17 24.87 27.49
CA ASN A 415 9.83 23.47 27.19
C ASN A 415 8.79 23.42 26.07
N ASP A 416 7.78 24.28 26.15
CA ASP A 416 6.74 24.45 25.15
C ASP A 416 7.31 25.01 23.85
N PHE A 417 8.27 25.96 23.93
CA PHE A 417 9.02 26.44 22.77
C PHE A 417 9.77 25.32 22.05
N LEU A 418 10.47 24.45 22.79
CA LEU A 418 11.22 23.33 22.24
C LEU A 418 10.30 22.29 21.60
N LYS A 419 9.18 21.96 22.26
CA LYS A 419 8.15 21.06 21.71
C LYS A 419 7.61 21.56 20.37
N GLN A 420 7.22 22.84 20.30
CA GLN A 420 6.69 23.45 19.07
C GLN A 420 7.74 23.52 17.96
N THR A 421 8.96 23.89 18.31
CA THR A 421 10.06 23.99 17.35
C THR A 421 10.43 22.61 16.78
N ARG A 422 10.41 21.55 17.61
CA ARG A 422 10.58 20.16 17.15
C ARG A 422 9.42 19.68 16.28
N ALA A 423 8.18 20.07 16.57
CA ALA A 423 7.02 19.74 15.75
C ALA A 423 7.11 20.38 14.34
N VAL A 424 7.48 21.66 14.27
CA VAL A 424 7.72 22.36 12.99
C VAL A 424 8.91 21.74 12.24
N ALA A 425 9.97 21.31 12.93
CA ALA A 425 11.09 20.58 12.32
C ALA A 425 10.65 19.28 11.63
N ARG A 426 9.80 18.50 12.30
CA ARG A 426 9.24 17.26 11.76
C ARG A 426 8.42 17.54 10.50
N MET A 427 7.65 18.63 10.48
CA MET A 427 6.93 19.11 9.29
C MET A 427 7.88 19.64 8.19
N GLY A 428 9.02 20.25 8.52
CA GLY A 428 10.03 20.69 7.56
C GLY A 428 10.65 19.54 6.75
N SER A 429 10.73 18.33 7.32
CA SER A 429 11.11 17.12 6.58
C SER A 429 10.10 16.74 5.47
N MET A 430 8.86 17.26 5.54
CA MET A 430 7.81 17.12 4.51
C MET A 430 7.98 18.08 3.32
N THR A 431 9.08 18.83 3.22
CA THR A 431 9.41 19.65 2.03
C THR A 431 9.45 18.81 0.74
N ARG A 432 9.71 17.49 0.85
CA ARG A 432 9.58 16.54 -0.27
C ARG A 432 8.16 16.40 -0.81
N VAL A 433 7.14 16.66 0.01
CA VAL A 433 5.71 16.61 -0.36
C VAL A 433 5.20 17.98 -0.82
N ILE A 434 5.66 19.08 -0.20
CA ILE A 434 5.29 20.45 -0.61
C ILE A 434 5.82 20.78 -2.02
N GLY A 435 6.97 20.21 -2.41
CA GLY A 435 7.51 20.33 -3.77
C GLY A 435 6.66 19.68 -4.87
N MET A 436 5.56 18.98 -4.54
CA MET A 436 4.64 18.33 -5.49
C MET A 436 3.33 19.12 -5.70
N ILE A 437 3.10 20.22 -4.98
CA ILE A 437 1.92 21.08 -5.11
C ILE A 437 2.23 22.20 -6.13
N PRO A 438 1.51 22.29 -7.27
CA PRO A 438 1.70 23.38 -8.22
C PRO A 438 1.34 24.72 -7.56
N GLY A 439 2.27 25.69 -7.57
CA GLY A 439 2.01 27.07 -7.14
C GLY A 439 2.59 27.52 -5.79
N MET A 440 3.20 26.64 -4.99
CA MET A 440 3.87 27.00 -3.72
C MET A 440 5.40 26.87 -3.81
N GLY A 441 6.03 27.69 -4.64
CA GLY A 441 7.49 27.69 -4.83
C GLY A 441 8.19 28.85 -4.14
N LYS A 442 8.51 28.75 -2.83
CA LYS A 442 9.45 29.69 -2.15
C LYS A 442 10.25 29.12 -0.96
N VAL A 443 10.36 27.79 -0.78
CA VAL A 443 11.25 27.24 0.26
C VAL A 443 12.31 26.37 -0.40
N THR A 444 13.56 26.81 -0.36
CA THR A 444 14.68 26.08 -0.96
C THR A 444 15.21 24.99 0.00
N PRO A 445 15.69 23.84 -0.50
CA PRO A 445 16.29 22.79 0.34
C PRO A 445 17.51 23.23 1.16
N SER A 446 18.17 24.33 0.80
CA SER A 446 19.23 24.97 1.59
C SER A 446 18.70 25.65 2.85
N GLN A 447 17.60 26.41 2.73
CA GLN A 447 16.97 27.10 3.87
C GLN A 447 16.44 26.12 4.92
N VAL A 448 15.97 24.95 4.51
CA VAL A 448 15.51 23.88 5.43
C VAL A 448 16.67 23.31 6.24
N ARG A 449 17.82 23.06 5.60
CA ARG A 449 19.01 22.53 6.29
C ARG A 449 19.62 23.54 7.25
N GLU A 450 19.56 24.82 6.92
CA GLU A 450 19.96 25.91 7.82
C GLU A 450 19.01 26.03 9.01
N ALA A 451 17.70 25.90 8.78
CA ALA A 451 16.71 25.84 9.85
C ALA A 451 17.01 24.67 10.80
N GLU A 452 17.18 23.44 10.30
CA GLU A 452 17.52 22.26 11.13
C GLU A 452 18.78 22.45 11.99
N LYS A 453 19.82 23.08 11.43
CA LYS A 453 21.04 23.42 12.19
C LYS A 453 20.75 24.43 13.31
N SER A 454 19.96 25.46 13.01
CA SER A 454 19.56 26.45 14.03
C SER A 454 18.71 25.82 15.15
N LEU A 455 17.89 24.82 14.82
CA LEU A 455 17.08 24.10 15.81
C LEU A 455 17.95 23.31 16.79
N LYS A 456 18.94 22.57 16.28
CA LYS A 456 19.89 21.84 17.14
C LYS A 456 20.69 22.77 18.04
N ILE A 457 21.01 23.98 17.56
CA ILE A 457 21.68 25.01 18.37
C ILE A 457 20.76 25.47 19.51
N MET A 458 19.48 25.75 19.23
CA MET A 458 18.50 26.15 20.25
C MET A 458 18.24 25.04 21.28
N GLU A 459 18.12 23.80 20.82
CA GLU A 459 17.94 22.60 21.66
C GLU A 459 19.09 22.45 22.66
N SER A 460 20.34 22.55 22.19
CA SER A 460 21.52 22.49 23.08
C SER A 460 21.55 23.58 24.15
N MET A 461 21.00 24.78 23.86
CA MET A 461 20.92 25.86 24.84
C MET A 461 19.81 25.62 25.87
N ILE A 462 18.65 25.10 25.45
CA ILE A 462 17.51 24.82 26.34
C ILE A 462 17.83 23.63 27.26
N GLU A 463 18.52 22.61 26.76
CA GLU A 463 18.94 21.45 27.55
C GLU A 463 19.97 21.80 28.63
N ALA A 464 20.77 22.86 28.44
CA ALA A 464 21.71 23.38 29.44
C ALA A 464 21.04 24.22 30.55
N MET A 465 19.76 24.61 30.39
CA MET A 465 19.01 25.35 31.40
C MET A 465 18.52 24.42 32.53
N THR A 466 18.38 24.98 33.74
CA THR A 466 17.72 24.30 34.86
C THR A 466 16.20 24.25 34.68
N PRO A 467 15.46 23.33 35.34
CA PRO A 467 14.00 23.26 35.23
C PRO A 467 13.30 24.59 35.54
N GLU A 468 13.76 25.31 36.56
CA GLU A 468 13.21 26.62 36.94
C GLU A 468 13.41 27.69 35.86
N GLU A 469 14.58 27.70 35.21
CA GLU A 469 14.88 28.63 34.11
C GLU A 469 14.09 28.30 32.84
N ARG A 470 13.75 27.01 32.64
CA ARG A 470 12.91 26.59 31.50
C ARG A 470 11.46 27.02 31.70
N GLU A 471 10.93 26.87 32.91
CA GLU A 471 9.55 27.26 33.26
C GLU A 471 9.36 28.78 33.36
N LYS A 472 10.40 29.52 33.80
CA LYS A 472 10.37 30.98 33.98
C LYS A 472 11.45 31.68 33.14
N PRO A 473 11.16 31.98 31.87
CA PRO A 473 12.07 32.68 30.96
C PRO A 473 12.52 34.08 31.41
N GLU A 474 11.77 34.72 32.31
CA GLU A 474 12.08 36.03 32.90
C GLU A 474 13.40 36.00 33.68
N LEU A 475 13.70 34.88 34.36
CA LEU A 475 14.94 34.72 35.13
C LEU A 475 16.21 34.82 34.27
N LEU A 476 16.12 34.38 33.00
CA LEU A 476 17.21 34.48 32.02
C LEU A 476 17.25 35.85 31.31
N ALA A 477 16.14 36.58 31.28
CA ALA A 477 16.09 37.94 30.77
C ALA A 477 16.75 38.93 31.75
N GLU A 478 16.49 38.77 33.04
CA GLU A 478 16.93 39.67 34.11
C GLU A 478 18.38 39.43 34.54
N SER A 479 18.89 38.19 34.47
CA SER A 479 20.22 37.84 34.99
C SER A 479 21.23 37.54 33.89
N PRO A 480 22.19 38.45 33.62
CA PRO A 480 23.31 38.19 32.71
C PRO A 480 24.19 37.02 33.17
N ALA A 481 24.32 36.81 34.48
CA ALA A 481 25.12 35.71 35.05
C ALA A 481 24.57 34.33 34.65
N ARG A 482 23.23 34.18 34.65
CA ARG A 482 22.58 32.93 34.21
C ARG A 482 22.77 32.67 32.72
N ARG A 483 22.68 33.72 31.88
CA ARG A 483 22.95 33.60 30.42
C ARG A 483 24.37 33.18 30.12
N LYS A 484 25.34 33.75 30.85
CA LYS A 484 26.76 33.40 30.71
C LYS A 484 27.03 31.93 31.08
N ARG A 485 26.39 31.42 32.14
CA ARG A 485 26.46 30.00 32.52
C ARG A 485 25.87 29.09 31.44
N VAL A 486 24.64 29.35 30.99
CA VAL A 486 23.98 28.55 29.94
C VAL A 486 24.79 28.55 28.64
N ALA A 487 25.41 29.68 28.29
CA ALA A 487 26.31 29.77 27.14
C ALA A 487 27.55 28.86 27.29
N GLN A 488 28.17 28.83 28.48
CA GLN A 488 29.30 27.95 28.77
C GLN A 488 28.90 26.47 28.73
N ASP A 489 27.80 26.12 29.38
CA ASP A 489 27.30 24.74 29.50
C ASP A 489 26.85 24.17 28.14
N SER A 490 26.36 25.03 27.23
CA SER A 490 25.94 24.64 25.87
C SER A 490 27.03 24.80 24.79
N GLY A 491 28.20 25.33 25.15
CA GLY A 491 29.29 25.63 24.20
C GLY A 491 28.90 26.70 23.16
N LYS A 492 28.06 27.67 23.55
CA LYS A 492 27.53 28.76 22.71
C LYS A 492 27.96 30.13 23.26
N THR A 493 27.66 31.19 22.51
CA THR A 493 27.95 32.56 22.96
C THR A 493 26.78 33.15 23.75
N GLU A 494 27.06 34.08 24.65
CA GLU A 494 26.03 34.81 25.41
C GLU A 494 25.05 35.55 24.50
N GLN A 495 25.52 36.02 23.34
CA GLN A 495 24.68 36.66 22.32
C GLN A 495 23.66 35.68 21.73
N GLN A 496 24.04 34.42 21.48
CA GLN A 496 23.13 33.39 20.97
C GLN A 496 22.04 33.04 22.00
N VAL A 497 22.41 32.96 23.29
CA VAL A 497 21.45 32.75 24.38
C VAL A 497 20.50 33.96 24.52
N SER A 498 21.02 35.18 24.41
CA SER A 498 20.21 36.40 24.46
C SER A 498 19.24 36.50 23.27
N GLN A 499 19.67 36.07 22.08
CA GLN A 499 18.82 35.97 20.90
C GLN A 499 17.70 34.95 21.07
N LEU A 500 17.99 33.77 21.65
CA LEU A 500 16.98 32.76 21.96
C LEU A 500 15.91 33.29 22.92
N VAL A 501 16.34 33.99 23.98
CA VAL A 501 15.42 34.63 24.94
C VAL A 501 14.55 35.67 24.21
N ALA A 502 15.15 36.54 23.41
CA ALA A 502 14.40 37.54 22.64
C ALA A 502 13.38 36.92 21.66
N GLN A 503 13.75 35.82 20.99
CA GLN A 503 12.85 35.10 20.08
C GLN A 503 11.63 34.52 20.81
N LEU A 504 11.83 33.97 22.01
CA LEU A 504 10.73 33.47 22.85
C LEU A 504 9.75 34.62 23.21
N PHE A 505 10.26 35.76 23.68
CA PHE A 505 9.43 36.91 24.04
C PHE A 505 8.71 37.53 22.83
N GLN A 506 9.38 37.60 21.67
CA GLN A 506 8.72 38.02 20.43
C GLN A 506 7.58 37.08 20.05
N MET A 507 7.76 35.78 20.24
CA MET A 507 6.70 34.80 19.97
C MET A 507 5.53 34.94 20.95
N ARG A 508 5.79 35.16 22.24
CA ARG A 508 4.76 35.46 23.25
C ARG A 508 3.92 36.68 22.86
N VAL A 509 4.57 37.76 22.40
CA VAL A 509 3.88 38.99 21.94
C VAL A 509 3.04 38.72 20.70
N ARG A 510 3.56 37.99 19.71
CA ARG A 510 2.80 37.63 18.50
C ARG A 510 1.60 36.75 18.83
N MET A 511 1.76 35.75 19.69
CA MET A 511 0.66 34.87 20.12
C MET A 511 -0.43 35.64 20.85
N LYS A 512 -0.05 36.55 21.77
CA LYS A 512 -1.00 37.44 22.47
C LYS A 512 -1.80 38.31 21.51
N ASN A 513 -1.14 38.90 20.50
CA ASN A 513 -1.80 39.73 19.50
C ASN A 513 -2.74 38.93 18.58
N LEU A 514 -2.37 37.70 18.24
CA LEU A 514 -3.17 36.82 17.38
C LEU A 514 -4.44 36.32 18.08
N MET A 515 -4.38 36.12 19.41
CA MET A 515 -5.55 35.79 20.23
C MET A 515 -6.50 36.97 20.43
N GLY A 516 -5.98 38.18 20.64
CA GLY A 516 -6.81 39.38 20.77
C GLY A 516 -7.69 39.65 19.54
N VAL A 517 -7.32 39.07 18.38
CA VAL A 517 -8.10 39.12 17.13
C VAL A 517 -9.15 37.99 17.05
N MET A 518 -8.93 36.83 17.67
CA MET A 518 -9.88 35.71 17.69
C MET A 518 -10.98 35.85 18.75
N GLU A 519 -10.76 36.63 19.81
CA GLU A 519 -11.68 36.74 20.97
C GLU A 519 -12.72 37.89 20.85
N GLY A 520 -12.87 38.51 19.68
CA GLY A 520 -14.00 39.40 19.40
C GLY A 520 -13.90 40.82 20.00
N GLY A 521 -12.76 41.49 19.86
CA GLY A 521 -12.58 42.90 20.20
C GLY A 521 -12.15 43.75 19.00
N SER A 522 -12.87 44.84 18.73
CA SER A 522 -12.54 45.84 17.72
C SER A 522 -11.09 46.33 17.82
N ILE A 523 -10.38 46.35 16.69
CA ILE A 523 -9.03 46.88 16.50
C ILE A 523 -8.96 48.35 16.96
N PRO A 524 -8.12 48.74 17.93
CA PRO A 524 -7.66 50.12 18.02
C PRO A 524 -6.59 50.33 16.93
N ALA A 525 -7.03 50.98 15.84
CA ALA A 525 -6.24 51.71 14.84
C ALA A 525 -4.82 51.18 14.52
N LEU A 526 -4.73 50.31 13.51
CA LEU A 526 -3.48 49.98 12.79
C LEU A 526 -2.91 51.16 11.96
N ASN A 527 -3.53 52.34 12.00
CA ASN A 527 -3.06 53.50 11.23
C ASN A 527 -1.85 54.20 11.86
N ASN A 528 -1.63 54.05 13.17
CA ASN A 528 -0.56 54.80 13.87
C ASN A 528 0.80 54.07 13.92
N LEU A 529 0.86 52.79 13.55
CA LEU A 529 2.13 52.03 13.53
C LEU A 529 2.86 52.21 12.18
N GLU A 530 2.12 52.40 11.09
CA GLU A 530 2.69 52.61 9.76
C GLU A 530 3.31 54.01 9.62
N GLU A 531 2.75 55.04 10.28
CA GLU A 531 3.35 56.38 10.37
C GLU A 531 4.61 56.40 11.26
N ALA A 532 4.61 55.65 12.37
CA ALA A 532 5.77 55.57 13.26
C ALA A 532 6.98 54.89 12.58
N LEU A 533 6.75 53.86 11.78
CA LEU A 533 7.81 53.14 11.04
C LEU A 533 8.34 53.93 9.82
N LYS A 534 7.54 54.82 9.24
CA LYS A 534 7.98 55.72 8.14
C LYS A 534 8.77 56.93 8.66
N ALA A 535 8.55 57.36 9.90
CA ALA A 535 9.27 58.48 10.51
C ALA A 535 10.73 58.16 10.89
N GLU A 536 11.07 56.90 11.15
CA GLU A 536 12.45 56.50 11.51
C GLU A 536 13.38 56.23 10.29
N GLN A 537 12.86 56.20 9.07
CA GLN A 537 13.66 55.89 7.86
C GLN A 537 14.12 57.10 7.04
N LYS A 538 13.89 58.34 7.50
CA LYS A 538 14.45 59.54 6.85
C LYS A 538 15.21 60.44 7.84
N ALA A 539 16.45 60.06 8.15
CA ALA A 539 17.51 61.02 8.43
C ALA A 539 18.90 60.37 8.30
N PRO A 540 19.73 60.78 7.32
CA PRO A 540 21.18 60.79 7.49
C PRO A 540 21.62 62.06 8.25
N PRO A 541 22.74 62.01 8.99
CA PRO A 541 23.17 63.08 9.88
C PRO A 541 23.94 64.17 9.13
N GLY A 542 23.68 65.45 9.43
CA GLY A 542 24.61 66.51 9.03
C GLY A 542 24.02 67.91 8.85
N THR A 543 24.40 68.79 9.79
CA THR A 543 24.54 70.25 9.67
C THR A 543 23.30 71.15 9.75
N ALA A 544 23.36 72.05 10.72
CA ALA A 544 22.36 73.04 11.08
C ALA A 544 22.24 74.21 10.08
N ARG A 545 21.02 74.68 9.80
CA ARG A 545 20.75 76.13 9.67
C ARG A 545 19.27 76.52 9.79
N ARG A 546 18.98 77.18 10.91
CA ARG A 546 17.92 78.16 11.23
C ARG A 546 17.17 78.81 10.04
N LYS A 547 15.82 78.78 10.04
CA LYS A 547 14.99 79.94 9.66
C LYS A 547 13.54 79.87 10.20
N ARG A 548 12.96 81.07 10.33
CA ARG A 548 11.94 81.53 11.29
C ARG A 548 10.49 81.19 10.96
N ARG A 549 9.69 81.19 12.04
CA ARG A 549 8.25 81.43 12.18
C ARG A 549 7.77 82.68 11.40
N SER A 550 6.60 82.61 10.76
CA SER A 550 5.59 83.70 10.73
C SER A 550 4.22 83.20 10.26
N GLU A 551 3.19 83.72 10.90
CA GLU A 551 1.75 83.43 10.84
C GLU A 551 1.07 83.85 9.53
N SER A 552 -0.19 83.39 9.28
CA SER A 552 -1.37 84.28 9.35
C SER A 552 -2.72 83.63 8.91
N ARG A 553 -3.68 83.64 9.85
CA ARG A 553 -5.08 84.14 9.78
C ARG A 553 -6.19 83.56 8.85
N LYS A 554 -7.34 83.34 9.54
CA LYS A 554 -8.78 83.49 9.17
C LYS A 554 -9.39 82.37 8.30
N GLN A 555 -10.35 81.55 8.72
CA GLN A 555 -11.62 81.69 9.46
C GLN A 555 -12.78 82.30 8.64
N PHE A 556 -13.94 81.59 8.67
CA PHE A 556 -15.28 81.83 8.07
C PHE A 556 -15.44 81.43 6.57
N ALA A 557 -16.53 80.81 6.10
CA ALA A 557 -17.75 80.24 6.69
C ALA A 557 -18.60 79.53 5.61
N ASN A 558 -19.67 78.87 6.09
CA ASN A 558 -20.96 78.59 5.45
C ASN A 558 -21.25 77.19 4.88
N SER A 559 -21.99 76.47 5.75
CA SER A 559 -23.15 75.61 5.52
C SER A 559 -24.04 75.96 4.32
N GLY A 560 -24.67 74.94 3.72
CA GLY A 560 -25.83 75.11 2.86
C GLY A 560 -26.32 73.82 2.20
N THR A 561 -27.22 73.11 2.86
CA THR A 561 -27.99 71.94 2.38
C THR A 561 -29.13 72.35 1.45
N ARG A 562 -29.47 71.53 0.43
CA ARG A 562 -30.80 71.23 -0.20
C ARG A 562 -30.75 71.10 -1.75
N PRO A 563 -31.77 70.52 -2.45
CA PRO A 563 -32.29 69.15 -2.37
C PRO A 563 -32.64 68.56 -3.78
N SER A 564 -33.28 67.40 -3.82
CA SER A 564 -33.72 66.63 -5.00
C SER A 564 -34.95 67.19 -5.75
N PRO A 565 -35.15 66.87 -7.06
CA PRO A 565 -36.29 67.35 -7.84
C PRO A 565 -37.44 66.31 -7.95
N ARG A 566 -38.69 66.81 -7.89
CA ARG A 566 -39.93 66.12 -8.31
C ARG A 566 -40.59 66.93 -9.42
N GLY A 567 -41.26 66.21 -10.32
CA GLY A 567 -41.62 66.64 -11.67
C GLY A 567 -42.84 67.54 -11.83
N PHE A 568 -43.08 67.86 -13.09
CA PHE A 568 -44.28 68.46 -13.67
C PHE A 568 -44.70 67.58 -14.86
N GLY A 569 -45.99 67.30 -14.98
CA GLY A 569 -46.59 66.68 -16.16
C GLY A 569 -47.61 67.60 -16.83
N SER A 570 -47.96 67.32 -18.09
CA SER A 570 -49.33 67.32 -18.64
C SER A 570 -49.32 67.32 -20.18
N GLY A 571 -50.12 66.43 -20.78
CA GLY A 571 -51.01 66.75 -21.92
C GLY A 571 -50.53 66.48 -23.36
N ASN A 572 -50.83 65.29 -23.88
CA ASN A 572 -51.76 64.99 -25.02
C ASN A 572 -51.37 63.70 -25.74
#